data_AF-A0A1H3LTL3-F1
#
_entry.id   AF-A0A1H3LTL3-F1
#
_cell.length_a   1.000
_cell.length_b   1.000
_cell.length_c   1.000
_cell.angle_alpha   90.00
_cell.angle_beta   90.00
_cell.angle_gamma   90.00
#
_symmetry.space_group_name_H-M   'P 1'
#
loop_
_entity.id
_entity.type
_entity.pdbx_description
1 polymer ?
#
loop_
_entity_poly.entity_id
_entity_poly.type
_entity_poly.pdbx_seq_one_letter_code
_entity_poly.pdbx_strand_id
1 'polypeptide(L)' 'MSSDGTTILFGLPGVRVREVLRAADGTRVVHVITEEETAAACPVCGVVSTSVRQRRTTSPRDLPYGEAPLAVRW' A
#
# COMPACT_ATOMS: atom_id res chain seq x y z
N MET A 1 -21.46 7.01 5.96
CA MET A 1 -20.44 6.37 5.10
C MET A 1 -19.20 6.21 5.96
N SER A 2 -18.89 4.98 6.39
CA SER A 2 -17.69 4.73 7.20
C SER A 2 -16.51 4.75 6.25
N SER A 3 -15.59 5.70 6.42
CA SER A 3 -14.38 5.77 5.60
C SER A 3 -13.44 4.64 6.02
N ASP A 4 -12.87 3.94 5.04
CA ASP A 4 -11.91 2.86 5.28
C ASP A 4 -10.68 3.37 6.06
N GLY A 5 -10.25 2.60 7.07
CA GLY A 5 -9.15 3.00 7.96
C GLY A 5 -7.81 3.18 7.24
N THR A 6 -7.54 2.42 6.17
CA THR A 6 -6.34 2.57 5.33
C THR A 6 -6.40 3.89 4.55
N THR A 7 -7.57 4.23 4.04
CA THR A 7 -7.80 5.52 3.36
C THR A 7 -7.63 6.69 4.32
N ILE A 8 -8.18 6.62 5.54
CA ILE A 8 -8.03 7.68 6.56
C ILE A 8 -6.56 7.86 6.95
N LEU A 9 -5.87 6.74 7.19
CA LEU A 9 -4.51 6.78 7.75
C LEU A 9 -3.47 7.15 6.69
N PHE A 10 -3.53 6.59 5.49
CA PHE A 10 -2.53 6.80 4.44
C PHE A 10 -2.93 7.83 3.38
N GLY A 11 -4.20 8.24 3.32
CA GLY A 11 -4.72 9.04 2.20
C GLY A 11 -4.75 8.26 0.87
N LEU A 12 -4.75 6.93 0.93
CA LEU A 12 -4.68 6.03 -0.23
C LEU A 12 -6.01 5.29 -0.42
N PRO A 13 -6.91 5.75 -1.29
CA PRO A 13 -8.16 5.04 -1.57
C PRO A 13 -7.91 3.75 -2.34
N GLY A 14 -8.71 2.71 -2.08
CA GLY A 14 -8.68 1.43 -2.80
C GLY A 14 -7.48 0.54 -2.45
N VAL A 15 -6.85 0.79 -1.31
CA VAL A 15 -5.70 0.04 -0.80
C VAL A 15 -6.05 -0.54 0.56
N ARG A 16 -5.67 -1.80 0.80
CA ARG A 16 -5.82 -2.46 2.10
C ARG A 16 -4.49 -2.96 2.65
N VAL A 17 -4.35 -2.98 3.97
CA VAL A 17 -3.20 -3.57 4.64
C VAL A 17 -3.31 -5.10 4.58
N ARG A 18 -2.26 -5.75 4.07
CA ARG A 18 -2.11 -7.22 4.08
C ARG A 18 -1.42 -7.69 5.35
N GLU A 19 -0.30 -7.08 5.69
CA GLU A 19 0.52 -7.43 6.85
C GLU A 19 1.37 -6.24 7.29
N VAL A 20 1.78 -6.26 8.56
CA VAL A 20 2.69 -5.27 9.15
C VAL A 20 3.84 -6.00 9.81
N LEU A 21 5.05 -5.65 9.39
CA LEU A 21 6.29 -6.24 9.91
C LEU A 21 7.13 -5.16 10.60
N ARG A 22 7.96 -5.58 11.54
CA ARG A 22 9.01 -4.74 12.12
C ARG A 22 10.37 -5.18 11.57
N ALA A 23 11.06 -4.29 10.87
CA ALA A 23 12.39 -4.55 10.37
C ALA A 23 13.44 -4.46 11.49
N ALA A 24 14.65 -4.95 11.22
CA ALA A 24 15.73 -5.03 12.21
C ALA A 24 16.16 -3.66 12.76
N ASP A 25 15.97 -2.59 12.00
CA ASP A 25 16.21 -1.20 12.39
C ASP A 25 15.05 -0.57 13.18
N GLY A 26 14.01 -1.35 13.49
CA GLY A 26 12.81 -0.89 14.18
C GLY A 26 11.75 -0.26 13.26
N THR A 27 12.05 -0.05 11.98
CA THR A 27 11.10 0.48 10.98
C THR A 27 9.91 -0.44 10.86
N ARG A 28 8.71 0.14 10.82
CA ARG A 28 7.47 -0.61 10.56
C ARG A 28 7.22 -0.63 9.06
N VAL A 29 7.18 -1.82 8.49
CA VAL A 29 6.93 -2.04 7.06
C VAL A 29 5.50 -2.53 6.91
N VAL A 30 4.66 -1.69 6.31
CA VAL A 30 3.27 -2.00 6.01
C VAL A 30 3.21 -2.51 4.57
N HIS A 31 2.89 -3.79 4.41
CA HIS A 31 2.62 -4.37 3.11
C HIS A 31 1.15 -4.17 2.79
N VAL A 32 0.89 -3.53 1.67
CA VAL A 32 -0.46 -3.22 1.19
C VAL A 32 -0.74 -3.92 -0.12
N ILE A 33 -2.01 -4.11 -0.42
CA ILE A 33 -2.47 -4.60 -1.70
C ILE A 33 -3.58 -3.70 -2.23
N THR A 34 -3.68 -3.58 -3.54
CA THR A 34 -4.84 -2.98 -4.18
C THR A 34 -6.06 -3.86 -3.89
N GLU A 35 -7.14 -3.24 -3.43
CA GLU A 35 -8.34 -3.95 -3.00
C GLU A 35 -9.12 -4.54 -4.19
N GLU A 36 -9.16 -3.79 -5.30
CA GLU A 36 -9.80 -4.25 -6.54
C GLU A 36 -8.87 -5.21 -7.30
N GLU A 37 -9.22 -6.50 -7.32
CA GLU A 37 -8.47 -7.54 -8.04
C GLU A 37 -8.36 -7.28 -9.55
N THR A 38 -9.39 -6.66 -10.14
CA THR A 38 -9.40 -6.27 -11.56
C THR A 38 -8.57 -5.04 -11.87
N ALA A 39 -8.10 -4.27 -10.88
CA ALA A 39 -7.28 -3.09 -11.12
C ALA A 39 -5.90 -3.41 -11.73
N ALA A 40 -5.48 -4.67 -11.68
CA ALA A 40 -4.28 -5.13 -12.39
C ALA A 40 -4.48 -5.29 -13.91
N ALA A 41 -5.73 -5.32 -14.38
CA ALA A 41 -6.07 -5.48 -15.79
C ALA A 41 -6.08 -4.15 -16.55
N CYS A 42 -5.81 -4.21 -17.85
CA CYS A 42 -6.02 -3.07 -18.73
C CYS A 42 -7.51 -2.66 -18.73
N PRO A 43 -7.85 -1.38 -18.47
CA PRO A 43 -9.25 -0.95 -18.41
C PRO A 43 -9.96 -0.99 -19.78
N VAL A 44 -9.21 -1.13 -20.88
CA VAL A 44 -9.77 -1.19 -22.24
C VAL A 44 -10.04 -2.62 -22.69
N CYS A 45 -9.14 -3.57 -22.41
CA CYS A 45 -9.23 -4.93 -22.94
C CYS A 45 -9.27 -6.04 -21.88
N GLY A 46 -9.17 -5.71 -20.58
CA GLY A 46 -9.23 -6.68 -19.48
C GLY A 46 -8.01 -7.59 -19.34
N VAL A 47 -7.00 -7.47 -20.21
CA VAL A 47 -5.79 -8.29 -20.15
C VAL A 47 -4.87 -7.81 -19.02
N VAL A 48 -4.42 -8.74 -18.17
CA VAL A 48 -3.40 -8.50 -17.15
C VAL A 48 -2.01 -8.64 -17.78
N SER A 49 -1.17 -7.62 -17.61
CA SER A 49 0.23 -7.70 -18.05
C SER A 49 1.00 -8.69 -17.19
N THR A 50 1.75 -9.60 -17.83
CA THR A 50 2.70 -10.49 -17.14
C THR A 50 4.05 -9.82 -16.87
N SER A 51 4.28 -8.63 -17.44
CA SER A 51 5.50 -7.84 -17.22
C SER A 51 5.26 -6.80 -16.13
N VAL A 52 6.14 -6.79 -15.11
CA VAL A 52 6.15 -5.81 -14.02
C VAL A 52 6.87 -4.56 -14.49
N ARG A 53 6.17 -3.41 -14.50
CA ARG A 53 6.81 -2.12 -14.82
C ARG A 53 7.80 -1.69 -13.74
N GLN A 54 7.39 -1.72 -12.48
CA GLN A 54 8.20 -1.36 -11.31
C GLN A 54 7.51 -1.82 -10.02
N ARG A 55 8.29 -2.02 -8.95
CA ARG A 55 7.77 -2.19 -7.59
C ARG A 55 7.81 -0.85 -6.88
N ARG A 56 6.69 -0.43 -6.29
CA ARG A 56 6.55 0.91 -5.69
C ARG A 56 6.76 0.84 -4.18
N THR A 57 7.63 1.69 -3.66
CA THR A 57 7.77 1.93 -2.22
C THR A 57 7.51 3.40 -1.97
N THR A 58 6.69 3.72 -0.97
CA THR A 58 6.48 5.10 -0.52
C THR A 58 6.77 5.21 0.97
N SER A 59 7.29 6.36 1.38
CA SER A 59 7.48 6.72 2.79
C SER A 59 6.62 7.96 3.05
N PRO A 60 5.40 7.79 3.56
CA PRO A 60 4.54 8.93 3.88
C PRO A 60 5.22 9.80 4.94
N ARG A 61 5.61 11.02 4.57
CA ARG A 61 6.33 11.94 5.47
C ARG A 61 5.53 12.35 6.71
N ASP A 62 4.21 12.37 6.59
CA ASP A 62 3.29 12.87 7.62
C ASP A 62 2.76 11.75 8.54
N LEU A 63 3.31 10.54 8.44
CA LEU A 63 2.99 9.41 9.32
C LEU A 63 4.14 9.02 10.28
N PRO A 64 4.74 9.95 11.06
CA PRO A 64 5.66 9.61 12.15
C PRO A 64 4.90 9.09 13.39
N TYR A 65 3.79 8.38 13.21
CA TYR A 65 2.94 7.96 14.32
C TYR A 65 3.67 6.88 15.14
N GLY A 66 4.38 7.25 16.21
CA GLY A 66 5.21 6.36 17.06
C GLY A 66 6.71 6.66 16.99
N GLU A 67 7.53 5.83 17.65
CA GLU A 67 8.95 6.11 17.89
C GLU A 67 9.89 5.86 16.70
N ALA A 68 9.43 5.18 15.64
CA ALA A 68 10.26 4.73 14.52
C ALA A 68 9.60 5.02 13.15
N PRO A 69 10.36 5.06 12.05
CA PRO A 69 9.79 5.30 10.72
C PRO A 69 8.74 4.27 10.27
N LEU A 70 7.92 4.67 9.31
CA LEU A 70 6.94 3.82 8.64
C LEU A 70 7.22 3.79 7.12
N ALA A 71 7.31 2.59 6.55
CA ALA A 71 7.47 2.38 5.12
C ALA A 71 6.28 1.60 4.55
N VAL A 72 5.75 2.02 3.41
CA VAL A 72 4.64 1.35 2.72
C VAL A 72 5.14 0.66 1.46
N ARG A 73 4.81 -0.63 1.30
CA ARG A 73 5.23 -1.47 0.16
C ARG A 73 4.02 -2.13 -0.50
N TRP A 74 3.98 -2.09 -1.83
CA TRP A 74 3.03 -2.84 -2.67
C TRP A 74 3.65 -4.15 -3.15
#